data_AF-A0A2P6VVL4-F1
#
_entry.id   AF-A0A2P6VVL4-F1
#
_cell.length_a   1.000
_cell.length_b   1.000
_cell.length_c   1.000
_cell.angle_alpha   90.00
_cell.angle_beta   90.00
_cell.angle_gamma   90.00
#
_symmetry.space_group_name_H-M   'P 1'
#
loop_
_entity.id
_entity.type
_entity.pdbx_description
1 polymer ?
#
loop_
_entity_poly.entity_id
_entity_poly.type
_entity_poly.pdbx_seq_one_letter_code
_entity_poly.pdbx_strand_id
1 'polypeptide(L)'
;MPAASSPGRAPGRLWRSAAGLLHPLPSSFSPALPPSPLRLWSLPVPSPSVVSDLAVRLCGRVRHSAPSLRATFHEPRRLAVAVDLAGLSRRLRDTRLLIGVVLVNLVGIAYGFVYYVPQFALTPGLLWPLVPDSPMAVLLMTVGLAFVLAGRWRPWVNLLGAAAMAKVGLWTAFVLLAFPEHFGFSLLPDLGCETGLLGCGNLNTVLFYSHLGMALEALVVADLLPREPGGFLAVGGLLVAHDILDYAWPADHVGRGCEGIFPHTVPCTNVELTFAVTVGLTLATMAGLWWMSRWASSPVEP
;
A
#
# COMPACT_ATOMS: atom_id res chain seq x y z
N MET A 1 -43.21 48.11 28.06
CA MET A 1 -42.02 48.61 28.79
C MET A 1 -42.13 48.17 30.24
N PRO A 2 -41.07 47.73 30.95
CA PRO A 2 -39.76 47.23 30.55
C PRO A 2 -39.53 45.74 30.95
N ALA A 3 -38.35 45.24 30.60
CA ALA A 3 -37.86 43.88 30.80
C ALA A 3 -37.49 43.56 32.27
N ALA A 4 -37.62 42.29 32.65
CA ALA A 4 -36.98 41.70 33.82
C ALA A 4 -36.42 40.31 33.47
N SER A 5 -35.14 40.13 33.78
CA SER A 5 -34.30 38.96 33.60
C SER A 5 -34.73 37.77 34.45
N SER A 6 -34.55 36.55 33.95
CA SER A 6 -34.61 35.31 34.74
C SER A 6 -33.26 34.58 34.68
N PRO A 7 -32.78 34.00 35.80
CA PRO A 7 -31.43 33.47 35.91
C PRO A 7 -31.34 31.99 35.51
N GLY A 8 -30.17 31.61 34.98
CA GLY A 8 -29.85 30.26 34.56
C GLY A 8 -29.83 29.25 35.71
N ARG A 9 -30.42 28.07 35.47
CA ARG A 9 -30.23 26.87 36.27
C ARG A 9 -29.00 26.12 35.76
N ALA A 10 -27.99 25.98 36.61
CA ALA A 10 -26.96 24.97 36.46
C ALA A 10 -27.46 23.62 37.01
N PRO A 11 -27.12 22.48 36.38
CA PRO A 11 -27.06 21.20 37.07
C PRO A 11 -25.58 20.81 37.26
N GLY A 12 -25.07 21.12 38.45
CA GLY A 12 -23.91 20.44 39.00
C GLY A 12 -24.36 19.24 39.82
N ARG A 13 -23.76 18.08 39.55
CA ARG A 13 -23.47 16.94 40.44
C ARG A 13 -23.47 15.66 39.61
N LEU A 14 -22.28 15.24 39.15
CA LEU A 14 -21.94 13.85 38.80
C LEU A 14 -20.44 13.66 38.44
N TRP A 15 -19.61 14.71 38.47
CA TRP A 15 -18.18 14.67 38.13
C TRP A 15 -17.23 14.96 39.32
N ARG A 16 -17.53 14.47 40.53
CA ARG A 16 -16.65 14.66 41.71
C ARG A 16 -16.28 13.38 42.46
N SER A 17 -16.22 12.23 41.78
CA SER A 17 -15.83 10.97 42.44
C SER A 17 -14.78 10.13 41.71
N ALA A 18 -14.05 10.68 40.73
CA ALA A 18 -12.98 9.95 40.02
C ALA A 18 -11.59 10.61 40.11
N ALA A 19 -11.37 11.50 41.08
CA ALA A 19 -10.08 12.20 41.27
C ALA A 19 -9.27 11.68 42.48
N GLY A 20 -9.59 10.49 43.00
CA GLY A 20 -9.01 9.95 44.24
C GLY A 20 -8.05 8.76 44.09
N LEU A 21 -7.65 8.36 42.88
CA LEU A 21 -6.84 7.15 42.64
C LEU A 21 -5.61 7.41 41.77
N LEU A 22 -4.85 8.48 42.05
CA LEU A 22 -3.51 8.67 41.50
C LEU A 22 -2.52 8.93 42.65
N HIS A 23 -1.82 7.88 43.06
CA HIS A 23 -0.59 8.02 43.84
C HIS A 23 0.50 8.63 42.93
N PRO A 24 1.25 9.65 43.38
CA PRO A 24 2.41 10.12 42.64
C PRO A 24 3.54 9.08 42.73
N LEU A 25 4.09 8.69 41.57
CA LEU A 25 5.30 7.87 41.48
C LEU A 25 6.52 8.66 41.99
N PRO A 26 7.49 8.02 42.67
CA PRO A 26 8.66 8.70 43.19
C PRO A 26 9.57 9.21 42.07
N SER A 27 9.91 10.49 42.15
CA SER A 27 10.86 11.20 41.29
C SER A 27 12.30 10.81 41.66
N SER A 28 12.79 9.69 41.15
CA SER A 28 14.24 9.43 41.02
C SER A 28 14.50 8.22 40.12
N PHE A 29 14.53 8.46 38.82
CA PHE A 29 15.17 7.55 37.87
C PHE A 29 16.11 8.41 37.00
N SER A 30 17.39 8.44 37.38
CA SER A 30 18.45 8.93 36.50
C SER A 30 18.74 7.84 35.47
N PRO A 31 18.65 8.12 34.15
CA PRO A 31 19.15 7.17 33.17
C PRO A 31 20.67 7.24 33.17
N ALA A 32 21.32 6.16 33.61
CA ALA A 32 22.73 5.94 33.33
C ALA A 32 22.90 5.82 31.80
N LEU A 33 23.77 6.65 31.23
CA LEU A 33 24.19 6.56 29.83
C LEU A 33 24.79 5.17 29.55
N PRO A 34 24.35 4.46 28.50
CA PRO A 34 25.05 3.25 28.07
C PRO A 34 26.41 3.62 27.45
N PRO A 35 27.44 2.76 27.58
CA PRO A 35 28.75 3.02 26.98
C PRO A 35 28.67 3.02 25.45
N SER A 36 29.49 3.86 24.83
CA SER A 36 29.62 4.01 23.38
C SER A 36 30.01 2.71 22.67
N PRO A 37 29.37 2.32 21.56
CA PRO A 37 29.83 1.20 20.74
C PRO A 37 30.88 1.72 19.75
N LEU A 38 32.08 2.00 20.23
CA LEU A 38 33.25 2.09 19.37
C LEU A 38 34.12 0.87 19.64
N ARG A 39 34.42 0.12 18.55
CA ARG A 39 35.28 -1.06 18.43
C ARG A 39 34.56 -2.41 18.52
N LEU A 40 33.98 -2.87 17.40
CA LEU A 40 33.92 -4.30 17.08
C LEU A 40 33.65 -4.63 15.60
N TRP A 41 33.97 -3.71 14.67
CA TRP A 41 33.98 -4.01 13.23
C TRP A 41 35.26 -3.49 12.59
N SER A 42 36.30 -4.30 12.64
CA SER A 42 37.51 -4.13 11.82
C SER A 42 37.78 -5.46 11.11
N LEU A 43 36.99 -5.73 10.07
CA LEU A 43 37.35 -6.69 9.03
C LEU A 43 37.86 -5.88 7.82
N PRO A 44 38.99 -6.25 7.21
CA PRO A 44 39.59 -5.48 6.13
C PRO A 44 38.74 -5.58 4.86
N VAL A 45 38.32 -4.42 4.34
CA VAL A 45 37.76 -4.29 2.99
C VAL A 45 38.93 -4.49 1.99
N PRO A 46 38.82 -5.41 1.01
CA PRO A 46 39.88 -5.60 0.03
C PRO A 46 40.03 -4.36 -0.85
N SER A 47 41.28 -3.98 -1.14
CA SER A 47 41.59 -2.79 -1.94
C SER A 47 41.07 -2.92 -3.38
N PRO A 48 40.75 -1.79 -4.06
CA PRO A 48 40.19 -1.77 -5.42
C PRO A 48 40.99 -2.54 -6.48
N SER A 49 42.28 -2.79 -6.23
CA SER A 49 43.18 -3.55 -7.09
C SER A 49 42.89 -5.06 -7.16
N VAL A 50 42.20 -5.65 -6.18
CA VAL A 50 41.90 -7.09 -6.15
C VAL A 50 40.67 -7.42 -7.02
N VAL A 51 39.73 -6.48 -7.13
CA VAL A 51 38.49 -6.65 -7.91
C VAL A 51 38.76 -6.51 -9.41
N SER A 52 39.68 -5.62 -9.81
CA SER A 52 40.08 -5.43 -11.20
C SER A 52 40.86 -6.62 -11.77
N ASP A 53 41.70 -7.26 -10.96
CA ASP A 53 42.50 -8.42 -11.40
C ASP A 53 41.64 -9.66 -11.69
N LEU A 54 40.52 -9.83 -10.97
CA LEU A 54 39.56 -10.90 -11.20
C LEU A 54 38.71 -10.68 -12.46
N ALA A 55 38.33 -9.42 -12.73
CA ALA A 55 37.59 -9.04 -13.94
C ALA A 55 38.44 -9.21 -15.22
N VAL A 56 39.73 -8.88 -15.16
CA VAL A 56 40.66 -9.05 -16.29
C VAL A 56 40.95 -10.52 -16.58
N ARG A 57 41.08 -11.37 -15.55
CA ARG A 57 41.29 -12.83 -15.72
C ARG A 57 40.07 -13.55 -16.28
N LEU A 58 38.86 -13.05 -16.03
CA LEU A 58 37.63 -13.60 -16.62
C LEU A 58 37.40 -13.14 -18.06
N CYS A 59 37.83 -11.92 -18.43
CA CYS A 59 37.74 -11.41 -19.80
C CYS A 59 38.81 -11.95 -20.76
N GLY A 60 39.99 -12.37 -20.27
CA GLY A 60 41.14 -12.74 -21.12
C GLY A 60 41.09 -14.11 -21.81
N ARG A 61 39.99 -14.87 -21.71
CA ARG A 61 39.94 -16.28 -22.16
C ARG A 61 39.08 -16.56 -23.40
N VAL A 62 38.83 -15.56 -24.24
CA VAL A 62 38.20 -15.76 -25.56
C VAL A 62 39.24 -15.45 -26.64
N ARG A 63 39.98 -16.48 -27.06
CA ARG A 63 40.87 -16.39 -28.23
C ARG A 63 40.09 -16.62 -29.52
N HIS A 64 40.39 -15.78 -30.51
CA HIS A 64 39.92 -15.86 -31.88
C HIS A 64 40.22 -17.20 -32.55
N SER A 65 39.18 -17.81 -33.12
CA SER A 65 39.27 -18.74 -34.25
C SER A 65 37.99 -18.57 -35.03
N ALA A 66 38.07 -17.89 -36.17
CA ALA A 66 36.94 -17.61 -37.06
C ALA A 66 36.93 -18.62 -38.21
N PRO A 67 35.90 -19.48 -38.33
CA PRO A 67 35.51 -20.04 -39.62
C PRO A 67 34.46 -19.12 -40.26
N SER A 68 34.65 -18.79 -41.53
CA SER A 68 33.70 -18.04 -42.34
C SER A 68 32.41 -18.84 -42.54
N LEU A 69 31.39 -18.52 -41.73
CA LEU A 69 30.04 -19.06 -41.88
C LEU A 69 29.10 -17.92 -42.29
N ARG A 70 28.52 -18.08 -43.48
CA ARG A 70 27.47 -17.22 -44.03
C ARG A 70 26.40 -16.98 -42.97
N ALA A 71 26.18 -15.71 -42.63
CA ALA A 71 25.18 -15.28 -41.68
C ALA A 71 23.78 -15.69 -42.18
N THR A 72 23.24 -16.76 -41.61
CA THR A 72 21.80 -16.90 -41.46
C THR A 72 21.44 -16.03 -40.25
N PHE A 73 20.69 -14.96 -40.50
CA PHE A 73 20.12 -14.14 -39.43
C PHE A 73 19.16 -15.00 -38.61
N HIS A 74 19.65 -15.58 -37.51
CA HIS A 74 18.79 -15.98 -36.41
C HIS A 74 18.61 -14.76 -35.51
N GLU A 75 17.37 -14.28 -35.48
CA GLU A 75 16.85 -13.29 -34.54
C GLU A 75 17.39 -13.56 -33.11
N PRO A 76 17.94 -12.54 -32.43
CA PRO A 76 18.33 -12.70 -31.04
C PRO A 76 17.07 -12.96 -30.22
N ARG A 77 16.96 -14.17 -29.63
CA ARG A 77 15.98 -14.47 -28.59
C ARG A 77 16.11 -13.41 -27.50
N ARG A 78 15.24 -12.41 -27.54
CA ARG A 78 15.11 -11.40 -26.51
C ARG A 78 14.90 -12.14 -25.19
N LEU A 79 15.81 -11.94 -24.25
CA LEU A 79 15.59 -12.18 -22.82
C LEU A 79 14.58 -11.14 -22.31
N ALA A 80 13.39 -11.12 -22.91
CA ALA A 80 12.23 -10.48 -22.34
C ALA A 80 11.49 -11.61 -21.64
N VAL A 81 11.53 -11.64 -20.31
CA VAL A 81 10.48 -12.30 -19.53
C VAL A 81 9.21 -11.49 -19.81
N ALA A 82 8.59 -11.72 -20.96
CA ALA A 82 7.27 -11.21 -21.25
C ALA A 82 6.35 -11.96 -20.30
N VAL A 83 5.93 -11.31 -19.22
CA VAL A 83 4.93 -11.86 -18.32
C VAL A 83 3.63 -11.95 -19.13
N ASP A 84 3.24 -13.17 -19.50
CA ASP A 84 1.95 -13.43 -20.13
C ASP A 84 0.84 -13.23 -19.09
N LEU A 85 0.40 -11.97 -18.93
CA LEU A 85 -0.67 -11.61 -17.99
C LEU A 85 -1.98 -12.33 -18.32
N ALA A 86 -2.26 -12.56 -19.61
CA ALA A 86 -3.43 -13.33 -20.02
C ALA A 86 -3.30 -14.81 -19.64
N GLY A 87 -2.10 -15.37 -19.71
CA GLY A 87 -1.80 -16.71 -19.20
C GLY A 87 -1.91 -16.81 -17.69
N LEU A 88 -1.44 -15.78 -16.98
CA LEU A 88 -1.52 -15.71 -15.52
C LEU A 88 -2.97 -15.55 -15.05
N SER A 89 -3.77 -14.73 -15.73
CA SER A 89 -5.20 -14.60 -15.42
C SER A 89 -5.96 -15.90 -15.68
N ARG A 90 -5.65 -16.60 -16.78
CA ARG A 90 -6.21 -17.94 -17.07
C ARG A 90 -5.87 -18.92 -15.96
N ARG A 91 -4.66 -18.86 -15.41
CA ARG A 91 -4.25 -19.69 -14.27
C ARG A 91 -4.94 -19.27 -12.98
N LEU A 92 -5.12 -17.97 -12.72
CA LEU A 92 -5.90 -17.50 -11.57
C LEU A 92 -7.35 -17.96 -11.62
N ARG A 93 -7.91 -18.22 -12.81
CA ARG A 93 -9.25 -18.80 -12.96
C ARG A 93 -9.32 -20.29 -12.58
N ASP A 94 -8.19 -20.97 -12.32
CA ASP A 94 -8.22 -22.26 -11.65
C ASP A 94 -8.87 -22.10 -10.27
N THR A 95 -9.93 -22.85 -10.01
CA THR A 95 -10.74 -22.71 -8.80
C THR A 95 -9.90 -22.83 -7.52
N ARG A 96 -8.86 -23.67 -7.50
CA ARG A 96 -8.02 -23.85 -6.31
C ARG A 96 -7.13 -22.64 -6.06
N LEU A 97 -6.56 -22.09 -7.13
CA LEU A 97 -5.77 -20.85 -7.05
C LEU A 97 -6.63 -19.67 -6.64
N LEU A 98 -7.83 -19.55 -7.22
CA LEU A 98 -8.77 -18.48 -6.90
C LEU A 98 -9.23 -18.54 -5.43
N ILE A 99 -9.53 -19.74 -4.92
CA ILE A 99 -9.82 -19.95 -3.49
C ILE A 99 -8.60 -19.55 -2.64
N GLY A 100 -7.39 -19.93 -3.05
CA GLY A 100 -6.16 -19.53 -2.35
C GLY A 100 -5.99 -18.01 -2.27
N VAL A 101 -6.21 -17.30 -3.38
CA VAL A 101 -6.18 -15.82 -3.43
C VAL A 101 -7.23 -15.22 -2.50
N VAL A 102 -8.47 -15.72 -2.53
CA VAL A 102 -9.54 -15.27 -1.61
C VAL A 102 -9.13 -15.46 -0.15
N LEU A 103 -8.53 -16.60 0.21
CA LEU A 103 -8.08 -16.84 1.59
C LEU A 103 -6.94 -15.90 2.00
N VAL A 104 -5.97 -15.65 1.12
CA VAL A 104 -4.90 -14.68 1.36
C VAL A 104 -5.48 -13.28 1.55
N ASN A 105 -6.45 -12.89 0.74
CA ASN A 105 -7.13 -11.60 0.86
C ASN A 105 -7.89 -11.47 2.18
N LEU A 106 -8.57 -12.54 2.64
CA LEU A 106 -9.23 -12.53 3.95
C LEU A 106 -8.24 -12.34 5.12
N VAL A 107 -7.06 -12.95 5.04
CA VAL A 107 -5.99 -12.71 6.03
C VAL A 107 -5.47 -11.27 5.95
N GLY A 108 -5.27 -10.75 4.74
CA GLY A 108 -4.87 -9.36 4.51
C GLY A 108 -5.88 -8.35 5.04
N ILE A 109 -7.18 -8.60 4.86
CA ILE A 109 -8.27 -7.79 5.41
C ILE A 109 -8.18 -7.77 6.93
N ALA A 110 -8.08 -8.94 7.58
CA ALA A 110 -7.97 -9.02 9.04
C ALA A 110 -6.74 -8.28 9.57
N TYR A 111 -5.57 -8.48 8.93
CA TYR A 111 -4.34 -7.77 9.28
C TYR A 111 -4.49 -6.26 9.12
N GLY A 112 -5.07 -5.81 8.00
CA GLY A 112 -5.25 -4.38 7.76
C GLY A 112 -6.23 -3.74 8.76
N PHE A 113 -7.35 -4.39 9.12
CA PHE A 113 -8.21 -3.88 10.18
C PHE A 113 -7.49 -3.74 11.52
N VAL A 114 -6.57 -4.65 11.86
CA VAL A 114 -5.70 -4.53 13.05
C VAL A 114 -4.77 -3.32 12.93
N TYR A 115 -4.18 -3.09 11.75
CA TYR A 115 -3.32 -1.92 11.49
C TYR A 115 -4.06 -0.59 11.70
N TYR A 116 -5.33 -0.50 11.31
CA TYR A 116 -6.15 0.70 11.43
C TYR A 116 -6.79 0.93 12.80
N VAL A 117 -6.61 0.03 13.79
CA VAL A 117 -7.18 0.18 15.15
C VAL A 117 -6.87 1.55 15.79
N PRO A 118 -5.63 2.09 15.74
CA PRO A 118 -5.34 3.40 16.31
C PRO A 118 -6.14 4.53 15.64
N GLN A 119 -6.37 4.43 14.33
CA GLN A 119 -7.10 5.45 13.56
C GLN A 119 -8.59 5.41 13.87
N PHE A 120 -9.20 4.23 14.00
CA PHE A 120 -10.60 4.10 14.44
C PHE A 120 -10.87 4.74 15.80
N ALA A 121 -9.91 4.69 16.73
CA ALA A 121 -10.04 5.31 18.05
C ALA A 121 -10.05 6.85 18.00
N LEU A 122 -9.53 7.44 16.92
CA LEU A 122 -9.43 8.89 16.72
C LEU A 122 -10.51 9.43 15.76
N THR A 123 -11.17 8.57 15.00
CA THR A 123 -12.15 8.96 13.98
C THR A 123 -13.59 8.75 14.46
N PRO A 124 -14.50 9.71 14.23
CA PRO A 124 -15.93 9.52 14.49
C PRO A 124 -16.50 8.28 13.80
N GLY A 125 -17.35 7.53 14.52
CA GLY A 125 -17.92 6.25 14.05
C GLY A 125 -18.60 6.30 12.67
N LEU A 126 -19.23 7.43 12.33
CA LEU A 126 -19.89 7.61 11.03
C LEU A 126 -18.90 7.56 9.85
N LEU A 127 -17.64 7.93 10.08
CA LEU A 127 -16.60 7.96 9.05
C LEU A 127 -15.83 6.63 8.97
N TRP A 128 -16.06 5.67 9.87
CA TRP A 128 -15.34 4.40 9.89
C TRP A 128 -15.34 3.62 8.56
N PRO A 129 -16.42 3.62 7.74
CA PRO A 129 -16.37 2.97 6.43
C PRO A 129 -15.36 3.58 5.45
N LEU A 130 -14.91 4.81 5.70
CA LEU A 130 -13.94 5.56 4.88
C LEU A 130 -12.54 5.56 5.50
N VAL A 131 -12.34 4.92 6.66
CA VAL A 131 -11.05 4.88 7.36
C VAL A 131 -10.11 3.81 6.78
N PRO A 132 -10.54 2.54 6.63
CA PRO A 132 -9.62 1.47 6.25
C PRO A 132 -9.52 1.33 4.72
N ASP A 133 -8.70 2.17 4.08
CA ASP A 133 -8.50 2.18 2.62
C ASP A 133 -8.16 0.80 2.06
N SER A 134 -7.03 0.24 2.48
CA SER A 134 -6.54 -1.03 1.93
C SER A 134 -7.43 -2.23 2.31
N PRO A 135 -7.94 -2.38 3.55
CA PRO A 135 -8.90 -3.45 3.86
C PRO A 135 -10.17 -3.37 3.00
N MET A 136 -10.68 -2.17 2.71
CA MET A 136 -11.88 -2.01 1.88
C MET A 136 -11.60 -2.32 0.41
N ALA A 137 -10.43 -1.92 -0.12
CA ALA A 137 -10.01 -2.29 -1.47
C ALA A 137 -9.89 -3.81 -1.64
N VAL A 138 -9.22 -4.48 -0.69
CA VAL A 138 -9.07 -5.94 -0.69
C VAL A 138 -10.41 -6.64 -0.52
N LEU A 139 -11.31 -6.11 0.33
CA LEU A 139 -12.67 -6.64 0.49
C LEU A 139 -13.47 -6.58 -0.81
N LEU A 140 -13.46 -5.44 -1.51
CA LEU A 140 -14.16 -5.27 -2.78
C LEU A 140 -13.62 -6.21 -3.85
N MET A 141 -12.31 -6.38 -3.94
CA MET A 141 -11.70 -7.38 -4.82
C MET A 141 -12.14 -8.79 -4.46
N THR A 142 -12.06 -9.16 -3.17
CA THR A 142 -12.44 -10.49 -2.67
C THR A 142 -13.90 -10.82 -3.00
N VAL A 143 -14.81 -9.87 -2.82
CA VAL A 143 -16.22 -10.02 -3.19
C VAL A 143 -16.37 -10.18 -4.70
N GLY A 144 -15.61 -9.43 -5.50
CA GLY A 144 -15.57 -9.59 -6.96
C GLY A 144 -15.13 -11.00 -7.39
N LEU A 145 -14.03 -11.50 -6.82
CA LEU A 145 -13.52 -12.86 -7.08
C LEU A 145 -14.48 -13.94 -6.57
N ALA A 146 -15.17 -13.71 -5.45
CA ALA A 146 -16.21 -14.61 -4.96
C ALA A 146 -17.41 -14.69 -5.91
N PHE A 147 -17.79 -13.57 -6.56
CA PHE A 147 -18.79 -13.61 -7.62
C PHE A 147 -18.31 -14.44 -8.81
N VAL A 148 -17.05 -14.28 -9.23
CA VAL A 148 -16.45 -15.09 -10.30
C VAL A 148 -16.48 -16.58 -9.96
N LEU A 149 -16.11 -16.96 -8.73
CA LEU A 149 -16.22 -18.34 -8.23
C LEU A 149 -17.66 -18.87 -8.28
N ALA A 150 -18.65 -18.02 -8.03
CA ALA A 150 -20.07 -18.36 -8.09
C ALA A 150 -20.66 -18.34 -9.53
N GLY A 151 -19.84 -18.17 -10.56
CA GLY A 151 -20.29 -18.06 -11.96
C GLY A 151 -21.10 -16.78 -12.23
N ARG A 152 -20.93 -15.74 -11.40
CA ARG A 152 -21.62 -14.45 -11.52
C ARG A 152 -20.62 -13.36 -11.90
N TRP A 153 -20.95 -12.56 -12.90
CA TRP A 153 -20.13 -11.41 -13.27
C TRP A 153 -20.78 -10.11 -12.79
N ARG A 154 -20.04 -9.34 -11.96
CA ARG A 154 -20.46 -8.04 -11.44
C ARG A 154 -19.44 -6.98 -11.86
N PRO A 155 -19.54 -6.43 -13.09
CA PRO A 155 -18.50 -5.58 -13.69
C PRO A 155 -18.10 -4.40 -12.83
N TRP A 156 -19.06 -3.75 -12.19
CA TRP A 156 -18.82 -2.60 -11.32
C TRP A 156 -18.04 -2.94 -10.06
N VAL A 157 -18.34 -4.08 -9.42
CA VAL A 157 -17.63 -4.54 -8.23
C VAL A 157 -16.19 -4.93 -8.59
N ASN A 158 -16.02 -5.65 -9.70
CA ASN A 158 -14.71 -6.07 -10.19
C ASN A 158 -13.84 -4.87 -10.57
N LEU A 159 -14.42 -3.89 -11.29
CA LEU A 159 -13.71 -2.67 -11.66
C LEU A 159 -13.33 -1.83 -10.45
N LEU A 160 -14.27 -1.60 -9.53
CA LEU A 160 -14.00 -0.82 -8.32
C LEU A 160 -12.94 -1.51 -7.45
N GLY A 161 -13.06 -2.83 -7.23
CA GLY A 161 -12.10 -3.61 -6.46
C GLY A 161 -10.69 -3.60 -7.08
N ALA A 162 -10.58 -3.81 -8.40
CA ALA A 162 -9.30 -3.76 -9.10
C ALA A 162 -8.67 -2.37 -9.09
N ALA A 163 -9.46 -1.33 -9.36
CA ALA A 163 -8.97 0.04 -9.37
C ALA A 163 -8.50 0.47 -7.96
N ALA A 164 -9.28 0.16 -6.92
CA ALA A 164 -8.91 0.45 -5.54
C ALA A 164 -7.65 -0.33 -5.11
N MET A 165 -7.58 -1.64 -5.41
CA MET A 165 -6.40 -2.47 -5.11
C MET A 165 -5.13 -1.93 -5.78
N ALA A 166 -5.20 -1.60 -7.07
CA ALA A 166 -4.09 -1.05 -7.81
C ALA A 166 -3.66 0.32 -7.26
N LYS A 167 -4.60 1.24 -7.07
CA LYS A 167 -4.32 2.60 -6.56
C LYS A 167 -3.72 2.55 -5.17
N VAL A 168 -4.40 1.91 -4.22
CA VAL A 168 -3.98 1.89 -2.81
C VAL A 168 -2.71 1.08 -2.62
N GLY A 169 -2.56 -0.03 -3.36
CA GLY A 169 -1.35 -0.84 -3.38
C GLY A 169 -0.11 -0.04 -3.82
N LEU A 170 -0.22 0.65 -4.96
CA LEU A 170 0.87 1.50 -5.48
C LEU A 170 1.11 2.72 -4.60
N TRP A 171 0.06 3.35 -4.06
CA TRP A 171 0.17 4.52 -3.19
C TRP A 171 0.92 4.18 -1.91
N THR A 172 0.56 3.06 -1.27
CA THR A 172 1.19 2.63 -0.01
C THR A 172 2.66 2.27 -0.22
N ALA A 173 2.96 1.56 -1.31
CA ALA A 173 4.35 1.28 -1.69
C ALA A 173 5.16 2.57 -1.93
N PHE A 174 4.54 3.57 -2.57
CA PHE A 174 5.15 4.87 -2.80
C PHE A 174 5.44 5.62 -1.49
N VAL A 175 4.46 5.79 -0.59
CA VAL A 175 4.67 6.59 0.63
C VAL A 175 5.70 5.97 1.58
N LEU A 176 5.78 4.64 1.63
CA LEU A 176 6.81 3.94 2.40
C LEU A 176 8.21 4.16 1.83
N LEU A 177 8.35 4.20 0.50
CA LEU A 177 9.62 4.50 -0.16
C LEU A 177 9.99 5.99 -0.13
N ALA A 178 8.99 6.87 -0.19
CA ALA A 178 9.18 8.32 -0.22
C ALA A 178 9.48 8.89 1.18
N PHE A 179 8.91 8.27 2.23
CA PHE A 179 9.03 8.72 3.62
C PHE A 179 9.50 7.61 4.57
N PRO A 180 10.61 6.91 4.28
CA PRO A 180 11.01 5.72 5.02
C PRO A 180 11.29 6.03 6.50
N GLU A 181 11.90 7.17 6.81
CA GLU A 181 12.17 7.58 8.19
C GLU A 181 10.89 7.87 8.99
N HIS A 182 9.88 8.48 8.35
CA HIS A 182 8.61 8.80 8.98
C HIS A 182 7.85 7.54 9.41
N PHE A 183 7.85 6.51 8.56
CA PHE A 183 7.23 5.22 8.85
C PHE A 183 8.17 4.23 9.53
N GLY A 184 9.42 4.62 9.81
CA GLY A 184 10.46 3.68 10.24
C GLY A 184 10.63 2.50 9.29
N PHE A 185 10.33 2.65 7.99
CA PHE A 185 10.34 1.61 6.96
C PHE A 185 11.78 1.23 6.53
N SER A 186 11.99 -0.07 6.32
CA SER A 186 13.18 -0.65 5.71
C SER A 186 12.79 -1.73 4.70
N LEU A 187 13.54 -1.87 3.62
CA LEU A 187 13.35 -2.93 2.62
C LEU A 187 13.64 -4.32 3.18
N LEU A 188 14.60 -4.41 4.11
CA LEU A 188 14.93 -5.68 4.75
C LEU A 188 14.19 -5.77 6.08
N PRO A 189 13.46 -6.88 6.34
CA PRO A 189 12.85 -7.11 7.64
C PRO A 189 13.93 -7.09 8.72
N ASP A 190 13.69 -6.34 9.80
CA ASP A 190 14.51 -6.48 11.00
C ASP A 190 14.18 -7.83 11.64
N LEU A 191 15.14 -8.76 11.58
CA LEU A 191 15.00 -10.11 12.15
C LEU A 191 15.28 -10.14 13.65
N GLY A 192 15.74 -9.03 14.24
CA GLY A 192 15.93 -8.91 15.68
C GLY A 192 14.59 -8.64 16.36
N CYS A 193 13.97 -9.65 16.98
CA CYS A 193 12.78 -9.40 17.75
C CYS A 193 12.62 -10.29 18.98
N GLU A 194 12.33 -9.65 20.11
CA GLU A 194 12.00 -10.29 21.39
C GLU A 194 10.47 -10.39 21.63
N THR A 195 9.64 -9.86 20.73
CA THR A 195 8.19 -9.65 20.97
C THR A 195 7.26 -10.16 19.85
N GLY A 196 7.32 -11.46 19.53
CA GLY A 196 6.22 -12.23 18.90
C GLY A 196 5.74 -11.83 17.48
N LEU A 197 4.88 -12.66 16.87
CA LEU A 197 4.46 -12.59 15.44
C LEU A 197 3.88 -11.24 14.94
N LEU A 198 3.40 -10.38 15.84
CA LEU A 198 2.89 -9.04 15.53
C LEU A 198 3.85 -7.89 15.91
N GLY A 199 4.93 -8.19 16.64
CA GLY A 199 6.02 -7.26 16.94
C GLY A 199 7.32 -7.57 16.17
N CYS A 200 7.43 -8.77 15.59
CA CYS A 200 8.56 -9.22 14.77
C CYS A 200 8.47 -8.63 13.36
N GLY A 201 9.44 -7.79 13.04
CA GLY A 201 9.53 -7.16 11.73
C GLY A 201 8.73 -5.87 11.69
N ASN A 202 9.36 -4.86 11.12
CA ASN A 202 8.75 -3.61 10.76
C ASN A 202 7.40 -3.85 10.06
N LEU A 203 6.27 -3.57 10.73
CA LEU A 203 4.91 -3.77 10.21
C LEU A 203 4.77 -3.15 8.81
N ASN A 204 5.51 -2.07 8.56
CA ASN A 204 5.54 -1.36 7.29
C ASN A 204 6.30 -2.11 6.19
N THR A 205 7.24 -3.01 6.51
CA THR A 205 7.85 -3.93 5.52
C THR A 205 6.85 -4.97 5.03
N VAL A 206 6.07 -5.57 5.94
CA VAL A 206 4.96 -6.45 5.56
C VAL A 206 3.91 -5.69 4.76
N LEU A 207 3.59 -4.46 5.19
CA LEU A 207 2.68 -3.55 4.49
C LEU A 207 3.19 -3.29 3.06
N PHE A 208 4.47 -2.96 2.88
CA PHE A 208 5.06 -2.72 1.57
C PHE A 208 4.87 -3.90 0.61
N TYR A 209 5.29 -5.11 1.01
CA TYR A 209 5.20 -6.28 0.13
C TYR A 209 3.76 -6.73 -0.12
N SER A 210 2.89 -6.66 0.89
CA SER A 210 1.46 -6.98 0.70
C SER A 210 0.77 -5.99 -0.23
N HIS A 211 1.12 -4.70 -0.20
CA HIS A 211 0.57 -3.68 -1.10
C HIS A 211 1.10 -3.79 -2.53
N LEU A 212 2.35 -4.23 -2.73
CA LEU A 212 2.82 -4.67 -4.04
C LEU A 212 2.01 -5.87 -4.56
N GLY A 213 1.66 -6.80 -3.66
CA GLY A 213 0.75 -7.91 -3.94
C GLY A 213 -0.63 -7.46 -4.41
N MET A 214 -1.23 -6.48 -3.72
CA MET A 214 -2.51 -5.87 -4.12
C MET A 214 -2.45 -5.29 -5.53
N ALA A 215 -1.41 -4.51 -5.84
CA ALA A 215 -1.23 -3.91 -7.16
C ALA A 215 -1.04 -4.99 -8.24
N LEU A 216 -0.26 -6.03 -7.94
CA LEU A 216 -0.05 -7.14 -8.86
C LEU A 216 -1.35 -7.91 -9.12
N GLU A 217 -2.11 -8.27 -8.09
CA GLU A 217 -3.38 -8.98 -8.24
C GLU A 217 -4.35 -8.21 -9.14
N ALA A 218 -4.47 -6.89 -8.94
CA ALA A 218 -5.30 -6.02 -9.78
C ALA A 218 -4.89 -6.05 -11.26
N LEU A 219 -3.58 -6.09 -11.55
CA LEU A 219 -3.06 -6.21 -12.92
C LEU A 219 -3.37 -7.58 -13.53
N VAL A 220 -3.28 -8.67 -12.74
CA VAL A 220 -3.58 -10.01 -13.24
C VAL A 220 -5.06 -10.16 -13.59
N VAL A 221 -5.96 -9.53 -12.82
CA VAL A 221 -7.40 -9.60 -13.08
C VAL A 221 -7.90 -8.53 -14.05
N ALA A 222 -7.01 -7.73 -14.64
CA ALA A 222 -7.37 -6.64 -15.55
C ALA A 222 -8.12 -7.11 -16.81
N ASP A 223 -7.95 -8.38 -17.21
CA ASP A 223 -8.66 -8.99 -18.33
C ASP A 223 -10.13 -9.32 -18.03
N LEU A 224 -10.51 -9.37 -16.74
CA LEU A 224 -11.88 -9.59 -16.28
C LEU A 224 -12.71 -8.30 -16.19
N LEU A 225 -12.06 -7.15 -16.41
CA LEU A 225 -12.67 -5.84 -16.27
C LEU A 225 -13.61 -5.51 -17.45
N PRO A 226 -14.70 -4.75 -17.20
CA PRO A 226 -15.53 -4.24 -18.28
C PRO A 226 -14.69 -3.38 -19.23
N ARG A 227 -15.12 -3.26 -20.50
CA ARG A 227 -14.44 -2.41 -21.50
C ARG A 227 -15.13 -1.05 -21.71
N GLU A 228 -16.23 -0.85 -20.99
CA GLU A 228 -17.11 0.30 -21.13
C GLU A 228 -16.49 1.53 -20.45
N PRO A 229 -16.29 2.66 -21.15
CA PRO A 229 -15.57 3.81 -20.62
C PRO A 229 -16.32 4.54 -19.48
N GLY A 230 -17.66 4.52 -19.46
CA GLY A 230 -18.44 5.15 -18.39
C GLY A 230 -18.17 4.52 -17.03
N GLY A 231 -17.97 3.19 -17.00
CA GLY A 231 -17.41 2.44 -15.87
C GLY A 231 -16.18 3.08 -15.24
N PHE A 232 -15.16 3.30 -16.08
CA PHE A 232 -13.88 3.86 -15.65
C PHE A 232 -14.00 5.31 -15.21
N LEU A 233 -14.83 6.11 -15.88
CA LEU A 233 -15.06 7.50 -15.49
C LEU A 233 -15.74 7.59 -14.12
N ALA A 234 -16.76 6.77 -13.87
CA ALA A 234 -17.48 6.76 -12.60
C ALA A 234 -16.60 6.27 -11.44
N VAL A 235 -15.88 5.15 -11.62
CA VAL A 235 -14.94 4.64 -10.60
C VAL A 235 -13.77 5.59 -10.38
N GLY A 236 -13.20 6.15 -11.45
CA GLY A 236 -12.14 7.14 -11.36
C GLY A 236 -12.59 8.40 -10.62
N GLY A 237 -13.80 8.89 -10.91
CA GLY A 237 -14.40 10.01 -10.19
C GLY A 237 -14.61 9.72 -8.70
N LEU A 238 -15.03 8.50 -8.34
CA LEU A 238 -15.16 8.07 -6.95
C LEU A 238 -13.80 8.05 -6.23
N LEU A 239 -12.75 7.53 -6.86
CA LEU A 239 -11.41 7.50 -6.27
C LEU A 239 -10.80 8.90 -6.15
N VAL A 240 -11.00 9.79 -7.12
CA VAL A 240 -10.58 11.20 -6.99
C VAL A 240 -11.36 11.91 -5.87
N ALA A 241 -12.65 11.62 -5.71
CA ALA A 241 -13.42 12.16 -4.59
C ALA A 241 -12.87 11.67 -3.25
N HIS A 242 -12.44 10.40 -3.16
CA HIS A 242 -11.74 9.88 -2.00
C HIS A 242 -10.42 10.61 -1.74
N ASP A 243 -9.60 10.83 -2.78
CA ASP A 243 -8.32 11.55 -2.64
C ASP A 243 -8.54 12.99 -2.14
N ILE A 244 -9.63 13.64 -2.55
CA ILE A 244 -10.02 14.96 -2.04
C ILE A 244 -10.42 14.87 -0.57
N LEU A 245 -11.14 13.82 -0.16
CA LEU A 245 -11.50 13.61 1.24
C LEU A 245 -10.28 13.41 2.14
N ASP A 246 -9.27 12.69 1.65
CA ASP A 246 -8.05 12.38 2.42
C ASP A 246 -7.17 13.63 2.65
N TYR A 247 -7.04 14.49 1.64
CA TYR A 247 -6.02 15.55 1.65
C TYR A 247 -6.56 16.98 1.60
N ALA A 248 -7.79 17.19 1.15
CA ALA A 248 -8.34 18.52 0.87
C ALA A 248 -9.62 18.83 1.65
N TRP A 249 -10.21 17.86 2.37
CA TRP A 249 -11.42 18.06 3.15
C TRP A 249 -11.19 17.92 4.68
N PRO A 250 -11.80 18.79 5.50
CA PRO A 250 -12.55 19.98 5.11
C PRO A 250 -11.65 21.11 4.54
N ALA A 251 -12.24 21.92 3.65
CA ALA A 251 -11.53 22.86 2.77
C ALA A 251 -10.77 23.98 3.52
N ASP A 252 -10.99 24.13 4.82
CA ASP A 252 -10.28 25.04 5.72
C ASP A 252 -8.84 24.57 6.05
N HIS A 253 -8.44 23.38 5.60
CA HIS A 253 -7.12 22.80 5.84
C HIS A 253 -6.13 22.98 4.68
N VAL A 254 -6.61 23.40 3.50
CA VAL A 254 -5.74 23.74 2.36
C VAL A 254 -4.90 24.96 2.73
N GLY A 255 -3.62 24.73 3.05
CA GLY A 255 -2.67 25.76 3.50
C GLY A 255 -2.45 25.86 5.02
N ARG A 256 -3.02 24.98 5.85
CA ARG A 256 -2.81 24.97 7.33
C ARG A 256 -1.98 23.80 7.88
N GLY A 257 -1.48 22.91 7.04
CA GLY A 257 -0.72 21.72 7.46
C GLY A 257 -1.62 20.50 7.73
N CYS A 258 -1.22 19.63 8.67
CA CYS A 258 -1.78 18.29 8.94
C CYS A 258 -3.25 18.22 9.40
N GLU A 259 -4.06 19.27 9.33
CA GLU A 259 -5.38 19.28 9.99
C GLU A 259 -6.49 18.50 9.27
N GLY A 260 -6.21 17.66 8.26
CA GLY A 260 -7.20 16.80 7.56
C GLY A 260 -7.95 15.77 8.43
N ILE A 261 -8.95 15.08 7.85
CA ILE A 261 -9.64 13.95 8.53
C ILE A 261 -8.63 12.87 9.02
N PHE A 262 -7.48 12.74 8.34
CA PHE A 262 -6.44 11.77 8.64
C PHE A 262 -5.04 12.41 8.84
N PRO A 263 -4.79 13.07 9.98
CA PRO A 263 -3.61 13.92 10.22
C PRO A 263 -2.25 13.18 10.29
N HIS A 264 -2.20 11.86 10.06
CA HIS A 264 -1.04 11.01 10.35
C HIS A 264 -0.61 10.09 9.20
N THR A 265 -1.22 10.22 8.00
CA THR A 265 -0.91 9.32 6.88
C THR A 265 0.32 9.72 6.09
N VAL A 266 0.82 10.96 6.18
CA VAL A 266 2.08 11.44 5.57
C VAL A 266 2.67 12.62 6.36
N PRO A 267 3.97 12.95 6.19
CA PRO A 267 4.55 14.14 6.78
C PRO A 267 3.79 15.43 6.40
N CYS A 268 3.50 16.29 7.38
CA CYS A 268 2.71 17.51 7.20
C CYS A 268 3.25 18.47 6.14
N THR A 269 4.58 18.49 5.98
CA THR A 269 5.28 19.33 4.99
C THR A 269 5.09 18.88 3.54
N ASN A 270 4.52 17.69 3.33
CA ASN A 270 4.45 17.03 2.02
C ASN A 270 3.01 16.74 1.59
N VAL A 271 2.01 17.30 2.27
CA VAL A 271 0.58 17.05 1.99
C VAL A 271 0.22 17.43 0.54
N GLU A 272 0.64 18.60 0.05
CA GLU A 272 0.32 19.05 -1.32
C GLU A 272 0.94 18.14 -2.39
N LEU A 273 2.22 17.76 -2.20
CA LEU A 273 2.90 16.83 -3.10
C LEU A 273 2.22 15.46 -3.08
N THR A 274 1.88 14.97 -1.88
CA THR A 274 1.22 13.67 -1.71
C THR A 274 -0.16 13.69 -2.36
N PHE A 275 -0.94 14.76 -2.20
CA PHE A 275 -2.23 14.92 -2.88
C PHE A 275 -2.08 14.87 -4.39
N ALA A 276 -1.14 15.64 -4.95
CA ALA A 276 -0.89 15.66 -6.39
C ALA A 276 -0.47 14.29 -6.93
N VAL A 277 0.41 13.58 -6.20
CA VAL A 277 0.81 12.20 -6.53
C VAL A 277 -0.38 11.25 -6.43
N THR A 278 -1.21 11.38 -5.40
CA THR A 278 -2.37 10.51 -5.18
C THR A 278 -3.38 10.64 -6.32
N VAL A 279 -3.77 11.87 -6.68
CA VAL A 279 -4.67 12.13 -7.82
C VAL A 279 -4.03 11.66 -9.13
N GLY A 280 -2.75 11.96 -9.35
CA GLY A 280 -2.02 11.51 -10.53
C GLY A 280 -1.98 9.98 -10.65
N LEU A 281 -1.79 9.29 -9.53
CA LEU A 281 -1.78 7.83 -9.47
C LEU A 281 -3.17 7.24 -9.72
N THR A 282 -4.24 7.86 -9.21
CA THR A 282 -5.62 7.49 -9.54
C THR A 282 -5.86 7.56 -11.04
N LEU A 283 -5.51 8.69 -11.67
CA LEU A 283 -5.67 8.86 -13.12
C LEU A 283 -4.83 7.86 -13.93
N ALA A 284 -3.57 7.65 -13.53
CA ALA A 284 -2.67 6.69 -14.18
C ALA A 284 -3.17 5.24 -14.04
N THR A 285 -3.69 4.88 -12.86
CA THR A 285 -4.28 3.56 -12.59
C THR A 285 -5.49 3.32 -13.47
N MET A 286 -6.41 4.29 -13.56
CA MET A 286 -7.59 4.19 -14.41
C MET A 286 -7.23 4.06 -15.88
N ALA A 287 -6.28 4.88 -16.37
CA ALA A 287 -5.81 4.81 -17.75
C ALA A 287 -5.12 3.46 -18.05
N GLY A 288 -4.28 2.97 -17.13
CA GLY A 288 -3.56 1.71 -17.26
C GLY A 288 -4.50 0.51 -17.29
N LEU A 289 -5.43 0.40 -16.33
CA LEU A 289 -6.42 -0.68 -16.28
C LEU A 289 -7.36 -0.62 -17.48
N TRP A 290 -7.79 0.58 -17.92
CA TRP A 290 -8.62 0.73 -19.10
C TRP A 290 -7.89 0.24 -20.34
N TRP A 291 -6.64 0.67 -20.54
CA TRP A 291 -5.79 0.17 -21.62
C TRP A 291 -5.70 -1.35 -21.58
N MET A 292 -5.32 -1.94 -20.45
CA MET A 292 -5.18 -3.40 -20.31
C MET A 292 -6.48 -4.15 -20.62
N SER A 293 -7.64 -3.65 -20.17
CA SER A 293 -8.94 -4.26 -20.46
C SER A 293 -9.25 -4.36 -21.96
N ARG A 294 -8.69 -3.46 -22.78
CA ARG A 294 -8.85 -3.45 -24.25
C ARG A 294 -7.97 -4.50 -24.94
N TRP A 295 -6.78 -4.75 -24.41
CA TRP A 295 -5.78 -5.66 -25.00
C TRP A 295 -5.85 -7.08 -24.49
N ALA A 296 -6.63 -7.33 -23.43
CA ALA A 296 -7.06 -8.66 -23.06
C ALA A 296 -7.73 -9.33 -24.26
N SER A 297 -7.15 -10.45 -24.70
CA SER A 297 -7.67 -11.30 -25.78
C SER A 297 -9.17 -11.48 -25.61
N SER A 298 -9.92 -11.50 -26.72
CA SER A 298 -11.38 -11.54 -26.82
C SER A 298 -12.08 -12.22 -25.63
N PRO A 299 -13.22 -11.69 -25.14
CA PRO A 299 -13.91 -12.27 -24.00
C PRO A 299 -14.06 -13.78 -24.20
N VAL A 300 -13.51 -14.56 -23.27
CA VAL A 300 -13.88 -15.96 -23.17
C VAL A 300 -15.34 -15.91 -22.74
N GLU A 301 -16.24 -16.22 -23.68
CA GLU A 301 -17.66 -16.38 -23.36
C GLU A 301 -17.80 -17.37 -22.18
N PRO A 302 -18.72 -17.10 -21.24
CA PRO A 302 -18.90 -17.91 -20.03
C PRO A 302 -19.26 -19.36 -20.34
#